data_AF-A0A9Q7ZQU9-F1
#
_entry.id   AF-A0A9Q7ZQU9-F1
#
_cell.length_a   1.000
_cell.length_b   1.000
_cell.length_c   1.000
_cell.angle_alpha   90.00
_cell.angle_beta   90.00
_cell.angle_gamma   90.00
#
_symmetry.space_group_name_H-M   'P 1'
#
loop_
_entity.id
_entity.type
_entity.pdbx_description
1 polymer ?
#
loop_
_entity_poly.entity_id
_entity_poly.type
_entity_poly.pdbx_seq_one_letter_code
_entity_poly.pdbx_strand_id
1 'polypeptide(L)'
;MKKLTPLTFLCLLVAHQSVAGSTSQIQMRASAMCGSYADRARIASPDVVYNICLTGFRDSSATCNKKQKQFSEQASNLNGMNRAEYMEIAQAYRIGCNAGKQTR
;
A
#
# COMPACT_ATOMS: atom_id res chain seq x y z
N MET A 1 -18.07 -19.38 55.40
CA MET A 1 -18.95 -20.08 54.45
C MET A 1 -18.85 -19.40 53.09
N LYS A 2 -18.51 -20.18 52.05
CA LYS A 2 -18.24 -19.78 50.65
C LYS A 2 -19.49 -19.25 49.94
N LYS A 3 -19.37 -18.17 49.15
CA LYS A 3 -20.17 -17.87 47.94
C LYS A 3 -19.29 -17.06 46.97
N LEU A 4 -18.56 -17.73 46.08
CA LEU A 4 -18.82 -17.87 44.63
C LEU A 4 -19.03 -16.52 43.89
N THR A 5 -17.99 -16.12 43.17
CA THR A 5 -17.96 -15.24 42.00
C THR A 5 -18.94 -15.67 40.91
N PRO A 6 -19.38 -14.71 40.07
CA PRO A 6 -19.28 -14.93 38.64
C PRO A 6 -18.43 -13.84 37.97
N LEU A 7 -17.36 -14.36 37.38
CA LEU A 7 -16.53 -13.84 36.31
C LEU A 7 -17.39 -13.16 35.22
N THR A 8 -17.40 -11.82 35.19
CA THR A 8 -17.94 -11.08 34.04
C THR A 8 -16.90 -11.11 32.94
N PHE A 9 -17.01 -12.12 32.09
CA PHE A 9 -16.49 -12.10 30.72
C PHE A 9 -17.13 -10.89 30.02
N LEU A 10 -16.45 -9.74 30.05
CA LEU A 10 -16.76 -8.63 29.15
C LEU A 10 -16.26 -9.05 27.77
N CYS A 11 -17.16 -9.71 27.03
CA CYS A 11 -16.93 -10.17 25.66
C CYS A 11 -16.30 -9.07 24.82
N LEU A 12 -15.19 -9.44 24.18
CA LEU A 12 -14.62 -8.78 23.02
C LEU A 12 -15.73 -8.48 22.00
N LEU A 13 -16.11 -7.21 21.88
CA LEU A 13 -16.73 -6.67 20.68
C LEU A 13 -15.70 -5.77 20.00
N VAL A 14 -14.59 -6.37 19.56
CA VAL A 14 -13.88 -5.82 18.41
C VAL A 14 -14.78 -6.15 17.22
N ALA A 15 -15.71 -5.23 16.94
CA ALA A 15 -16.48 -5.22 15.72
C ALA A 15 -15.49 -5.35 14.56
N HIS A 16 -15.44 -6.54 13.96
CA HIS A 16 -14.82 -6.73 12.66
C HIS A 16 -15.73 -5.98 11.69
N GLN A 17 -15.45 -4.68 11.54
CA GLN A 17 -16.09 -3.88 10.52
C GLN A 17 -15.49 -4.36 9.19
N SER A 18 -16.08 -5.43 8.64
CA SER A 18 -16.01 -5.78 7.23
C SER A 18 -16.71 -4.69 6.44
N VAL A 19 -16.13 -3.49 6.45
CA VAL A 19 -16.55 -2.39 5.58
C VAL A 19 -16.01 -2.76 4.21
N ALA A 20 -16.88 -3.28 3.36
CA ALA A 20 -16.79 -3.00 1.93
C ALA A 20 -16.80 -1.46 1.84
N GLY A 21 -15.61 -0.86 1.91
CA GLY A 21 -15.47 0.59 1.98
C GLY A 21 -16.09 1.18 0.73
N SER A 22 -16.85 2.26 0.88
CA SER A 22 -17.23 3.07 -0.27
C SER A 22 -15.99 3.40 -1.09
N THR A 23 -16.14 3.62 -2.40
CA THR A 23 -15.04 4.03 -3.29
C THR A 23 -14.21 5.19 -2.72
N SER A 24 -14.87 6.13 -2.01
CA SER A 24 -14.23 7.22 -1.27
C SER A 24 -13.34 6.75 -0.12
N GLN A 25 -13.77 5.78 0.70
CA GLN A 25 -12.96 5.22 1.79
C GLN A 25 -11.74 4.45 1.27
N ILE A 26 -11.92 3.69 0.19
CA ILE A 26 -10.84 2.97 -0.49
C ILE A 26 -9.80 3.96 -1.01
N GLN A 27 -10.24 5.06 -1.62
CA GLN A 27 -9.36 6.11 -2.13
C GLN A 27 -8.64 6.88 -1.01
N MET A 28 -9.30 7.14 0.13
CA MET A 28 -8.64 7.76 1.29
C MET A 28 -7.53 6.86 1.86
N ARG A 29 -7.79 5.55 1.98
CA ARG A 29 -6.77 4.58 2.44
C ARG A 29 -5.57 4.54 1.49
N ALA A 30 -5.82 4.51 0.18
CA ALA A 30 -4.77 4.56 -0.83
C ALA A 30 -3.94 5.85 -0.70
N SER A 31 -4.61 7.00 -0.56
CA SER A 31 -3.95 8.30 -0.43
C SER A 31 -3.10 8.39 0.84
N ALA A 32 -3.60 7.94 1.98
CA ALA A 32 -2.86 7.94 3.25
C ALA A 32 -1.64 7.00 3.20
N MET A 33 -1.79 5.80 2.63
CA MET A 33 -0.70 4.86 2.47
C MET A 33 0.38 5.40 1.53
N CYS A 34 -0.01 5.89 0.35
CA CYS A 34 0.93 6.44 -0.62
C CYS A 34 1.60 7.73 -0.10
N GLY A 35 0.88 8.55 0.67
CA GLY A 35 1.45 9.72 1.37
C GLY A 35 2.52 9.32 2.38
N SER A 36 2.21 8.37 3.26
CA SER A 36 3.18 7.85 4.25
C SER A 36 4.45 7.25 3.61
N TYR A 37 4.32 6.64 2.43
CA TYR A 37 5.47 6.14 1.69
C TYR A 37 6.26 7.28 1.01
N ALA A 38 5.57 8.26 0.44
CA ALA A 38 6.18 9.45 -0.16
C ALA A 38 6.96 10.31 0.86
N ASP A 39 6.43 10.48 2.07
CA ASP A 39 7.11 11.21 3.16
C ASP A 39 8.44 10.56 3.57
N ARG A 40 8.62 9.27 3.26
CA ARG A 40 9.84 8.50 3.55
C ARG A 40 10.77 8.39 2.36
N ALA A 41 10.40 8.94 1.20
CA ALA A 41 11.23 8.93 0.01
C ALA A 41 12.57 9.62 0.29
N ARG A 42 13.66 9.05 -0.22
CA ARG A 42 15.02 9.58 0.02
C ARG A 42 15.76 9.95 -1.25
N ILE A 43 15.32 9.48 -2.41
CA ILE A 43 16.03 9.64 -3.67
C ILE A 43 15.13 10.33 -4.70
N ALA A 44 13.99 9.71 -4.99
CA ALA A 44 12.97 10.26 -5.86
C ALA A 44 12.18 11.35 -5.13
N SER A 45 11.65 12.30 -5.90
CA SER A 45 10.74 13.32 -5.37
C SER A 45 9.53 12.66 -4.68
N PRO A 46 9.11 13.12 -3.48
CA PRO A 46 7.91 12.63 -2.80
C PRO A 46 6.67 12.64 -3.69
N ASP A 47 6.49 13.67 -4.52
CA ASP A 47 5.34 13.78 -5.43
C ASP A 47 5.34 12.65 -6.48
N VAL A 48 6.51 12.28 -6.99
CA VAL A 48 6.65 11.17 -7.95
C VAL A 48 6.33 9.84 -7.26
N VAL A 49 6.86 9.63 -6.06
CA VAL A 49 6.61 8.43 -5.25
C VAL A 49 5.12 8.29 -4.92
N TYR A 50 4.47 9.37 -4.50
CA TYR A 50 3.05 9.43 -4.21
C TYR A 50 2.20 9.05 -5.44
N ASN A 51 2.42 9.73 -6.56
CA ASN A 51 1.63 9.55 -7.78
C ASN A 51 1.82 8.15 -8.39
N ILE A 52 3.03 7.61 -8.34
CA ILE A 52 3.31 6.26 -8.85
C ILE A 52 2.70 5.19 -7.95
N CYS A 53 2.71 5.38 -6.63
CA CYS A 53 1.98 4.50 -5.71
C CYS A 53 0.47 4.51 -6.01
N LEU A 54 -0.15 5.68 -6.18
CA LEU A 54 -1.57 5.78 -6.55
C LEU A 54 -1.86 5.14 -7.92
N THR A 55 -0.93 5.27 -8.87
CA THR A 55 -1.05 4.62 -10.18
C THR A 55 -1.08 3.10 -10.01
N GLY A 56 -0.14 2.52 -9.24
CA GLY A 56 -0.14 1.08 -8.96
C GLY A 56 -1.41 0.62 -8.25
N PHE A 57 -1.95 1.42 -7.33
CA PHE A 57 -3.20 1.11 -6.64
C PHE A 57 -4.41 1.02 -7.59
N ARG A 58 -4.44 1.86 -8.62
CA ARG A 58 -5.52 1.93 -9.61
C ARG A 58 -5.37 0.89 -10.72
N ASP A 59 -4.16 0.49 -11.05
CA ASP A 59 -3.92 -0.49 -12.10
C ASP A 59 -4.52 -1.87 -11.78
N SER A 60 -4.83 -2.64 -12.82
CA SER A 60 -5.33 -4.02 -12.68
C SER A 60 -4.19 -4.96 -12.27
N SER A 61 -4.50 -6.14 -11.72
CA SER A 61 -3.48 -7.16 -11.42
C SER A 61 -2.62 -7.53 -12.63
N ALA A 62 -3.22 -7.62 -13.82
CA ALA A 62 -2.50 -7.90 -15.06
C ALA A 62 -1.55 -6.75 -15.44
N THR A 63 -2.01 -5.51 -15.34
CA THR A 63 -1.20 -4.31 -15.59
C THR A 63 -0.05 -4.19 -14.59
N CYS A 64 -0.33 -4.44 -13.31
CA CYS A 64 0.66 -4.50 -12.25
C CYS A 64 1.78 -5.50 -12.54
N ASN A 65 1.43 -6.73 -12.91
CA ASN A 65 2.42 -7.76 -13.23
C ASN A 65 3.26 -7.38 -14.46
N LYS A 66 2.65 -6.81 -15.49
CA LYS A 66 3.35 -6.34 -16.70
C LYS A 66 4.33 -5.21 -16.38
N LYS A 67 3.86 -4.14 -15.74
CA LYS A 67 4.70 -2.96 -15.43
C LYS A 67 5.79 -3.27 -14.41
N GLN A 68 5.54 -4.13 -13.42
CA GLN A 68 6.59 -4.56 -12.49
C GLN A 68 7.74 -5.30 -13.19
N LYS A 69 7.45 -6.12 -14.20
CA LYS A 69 8.50 -6.72 -15.04
C LYS A 69 9.27 -5.66 -15.82
N GLN A 70 8.57 -4.69 -16.42
CA GLN A 70 9.19 -3.57 -17.12
C GLN A 70 10.08 -2.72 -16.20
N PHE A 71 9.69 -2.52 -14.93
CA PHE A 71 10.55 -1.87 -13.94
C PHE A 71 11.85 -2.66 -13.73
N SER A 72 11.77 -3.98 -13.53
CA SER A 72 12.98 -4.81 -13.37
C SER A 72 13.90 -4.78 -14.60
N GLU A 73 13.32 -4.82 -15.81
CA GLU A 73 14.06 -4.76 -17.08
C GLU A 73 14.68 -3.38 -17.35
N GLN A 74 14.00 -2.30 -17.00
CA GLN A 74 14.56 -0.95 -17.19
C GLN A 74 15.63 -0.64 -16.14
N ALA A 75 15.44 -1.11 -14.90
CA ALA A 75 16.44 -0.93 -13.85
C ALA A 75 17.78 -1.57 -14.23
N SER A 76 17.80 -2.70 -14.94
CA SER A 76 19.03 -3.37 -15.37
C SER A 76 19.89 -2.53 -16.32
N ASN A 77 19.28 -1.58 -17.04
CA ASN A 77 19.97 -0.67 -17.96
C ASN A 77 20.41 0.64 -17.28
N LEU A 78 20.08 0.83 -16.00
CA LEU A 78 20.44 2.02 -15.23
C LEU A 78 21.57 1.71 -14.25
N ASN A 79 22.38 2.73 -13.95
CA ASN A 79 23.52 2.65 -13.04
C ASN A 79 23.48 3.79 -12.01
N GLY A 80 24.20 3.61 -10.91
CA GLY A 80 24.40 4.64 -9.87
C GLY A 80 23.09 5.18 -9.30
N MET A 81 23.04 6.50 -9.09
CA MET A 81 21.89 7.18 -8.50
C MET A 81 20.61 7.06 -9.35
N ASN A 82 20.73 7.06 -10.67
CA ASN A 82 19.58 6.91 -11.56
C ASN A 82 18.89 5.55 -11.36
N ARG A 83 19.68 4.49 -11.15
CA ARG A 83 19.13 3.18 -10.80
C ARG A 83 18.45 3.21 -9.43
N ALA A 84 19.08 3.85 -8.45
CA ALA A 84 18.54 3.90 -7.09
C ALA A 84 17.20 4.66 -7.03
N GLU A 85 17.12 5.81 -7.72
CA GLU A 85 15.88 6.59 -7.87
C GLU A 85 14.80 5.76 -8.55
N TYR A 86 15.14 5.12 -9.67
CA TYR A 86 14.20 4.29 -10.43
C TYR A 86 13.69 3.10 -9.63
N MET A 87 14.54 2.48 -8.81
CA MET A 87 14.14 1.39 -7.91
C MET A 87 13.21 1.86 -6.79
N GLU A 88 13.39 3.07 -6.26
CA GLU A 88 12.47 3.66 -5.28
C GLU A 88 11.09 3.93 -5.89
N ILE A 89 11.05 4.45 -7.13
CA ILE A 89 9.83 4.63 -7.92
C ILE A 89 9.14 3.27 -8.18
N ALA A 90 9.89 2.26 -8.63
CA ALA A 90 9.38 0.91 -8.86
C ALA A 90 8.80 0.28 -7.59
N GLN A 91 9.45 0.53 -6.45
CA GLN A 91 8.97 0.07 -5.15
C GLN A 91 7.65 0.74 -4.75
N ALA A 92 7.51 2.06 -4.98
CA ALA A 92 6.27 2.79 -4.75
C ALA A 92 5.11 2.18 -5.56
N TYR A 93 5.37 1.90 -6.84
CA TYR A 93 4.39 1.25 -7.73
C TYR A 93 3.96 -0.11 -7.20
N ARG A 94 4.92 -0.93 -6.75
CA ARG A 94 4.66 -2.26 -6.18
C ARG A 94 3.79 -2.20 -4.93
N ILE A 95 4.05 -1.25 -4.04
CA ILE A 95 3.23 -1.01 -2.83
C ILE A 95 1.79 -0.69 -3.22
N GLY A 96 1.61 0.25 -4.15
CA GLY A 96 0.30 0.58 -4.72
C GLY A 96 -0.43 -0.64 -5.25
N CYS A 97 0.20 -1.41 -6.12
CA CYS A 97 -0.36 -2.63 -6.71
C CYS A 97 -0.80 -3.65 -5.65
N ASN A 98 -0.01 -3.84 -4.60
CA ASN A 98 -0.33 -4.81 -3.55
C ASN A 98 -1.55 -4.36 -2.73
N ALA A 99 -1.63 -3.07 -2.39
CA ALA A 99 -2.79 -2.53 -1.70
C ALA A 99 -4.05 -2.57 -2.57
N GLY A 100 -3.93 -2.26 -3.87
CA GLY A 100 -5.05 -2.35 -4.82
C GLY A 100 -5.65 -3.75 -4.90
N LYS A 101 -4.81 -4.80 -4.89
CA LYS A 101 -5.23 -6.22 -4.88
C LYS A 101 -5.96 -6.63 -3.61
N GLN A 102 -5.62 -6.03 -2.47
CA GLN A 102 -6.25 -6.36 -1.17
C GLN A 102 -7.62 -5.70 -1.00
N THR A 103 -7.97 -4.74 -1.86
CA THR A 103 -9.18 -3.92 -1.72
C THR A 103 -10.23 -4.19 -2.81
N ARG A 104 -9.97 -5.12 -3.74
CA ARG A 104 -10.88 -5.57 -4.80
C ARG A 104 -11.16 -7.05 -4.64
#